data_AF-A0A4C2EFF8-F1
#
_entry.id   AF-A0A4C2EFF8-F1
#
_cell.length_a   1.000
_cell.length_b   1.000
_cell.length_c   1.000
_cell.angle_alpha   90.00
_cell.angle_beta   90.00
_cell.angle_gamma   90.00
#
_symmetry.space_group_name_H-M   'P 1'
#
loop_
_entity.id
_entity.type
_entity.pdbx_description
1 polymer ?
#
loop_
_entity_poly.entity_id
_entity_poly.type
_entity_poly.pdbx_seq_one_letter_code
_entity_poly.pdbx_strand_id
1 'polypeptide(L)' 'MPTCQGCGSMVTDQYARVFTPDDVDQPRTCPFCEEMIRDGAEVREARSHRGGDGSDSVRYEPEKA' A
#
# COMPACT_ATOMS: atom_id res chain seq x y z
N MET A 1 -2.04 -17.86 5.88
CA MET A 1 -2.42 -16.69 5.07
C MET A 1 -1.96 -15.42 5.80
N PRO A 2 -0.99 -14.69 5.24
CA PRO A 2 -0.39 -13.52 5.87
C PRO A 2 -1.39 -12.37 6.00
N THR A 3 -1.15 -11.54 7.01
CA THR A 3 -1.98 -10.38 7.32
C THR A 3 -1.18 -9.11 7.06
N CYS A 4 -1.82 -8.10 6.49
CA CYS A 4 -1.24 -6.77 6.34
C CYS A 4 -1.09 -6.12 7.72
N GLN A 5 0.12 -5.69 8.07
CA GLN A 5 0.36 -4.99 9.34
C GLN A 5 -0.30 -3.60 9.40
N GLY A 6 -0.54 -2.98 8.24
CA GLY A 6 -1.15 -1.65 8.14
C GLY A 6 -2.66 -1.63 8.37
N CYS A 7 -3.42 -2.52 7.74
CA CYS A 7 -4.89 -2.49 7.81
C CYS A 7 -5.53 -3.78 8.36
N GLY A 8 -4.74 -4.80 8.69
CA GLY A 8 -5.25 -6.08 9.18
C GLY A 8 -5.93 -6.95 8.12
N SER A 9 -6.01 -6.52 6.86
CA SER A 9 -6.58 -7.32 5.78
C SER A 9 -5.70 -8.53 5.45
N MET A 10 -6.32 -9.64 5.08
CA MET A 10 -5.60 -10.83 4.62
C MET A 10 -5.05 -10.62 3.21
N VAL A 11 -3.84 -11.12 2.97
CA VAL A 11 -3.21 -11.16 1.64
C VAL A 11 -2.84 -12.60 1.26
N THR A 12 -2.54 -12.84 -0.01
CA THR A 12 -2.07 -14.15 -0.46
C THR A 12 -0.61 -14.40 -0.05
N ASP A 13 -0.23 -15.67 0.06
CA ASP A 13 1.17 -16.05 0.33
C ASP A 13 2.10 -15.55 -0.79
N GLN A 14 1.62 -15.56 -2.04
CA GLN A 14 2.34 -15.03 -3.20
C GLN A 14 2.60 -13.53 -3.06
N TYR A 15 1.60 -12.77 -2.59
CA TYR A 15 1.77 -11.34 -2.34
C TYR A 15 2.82 -11.10 -1.25
N ALA A 16 2.69 -11.77 -0.10
CA ALA A 16 3.64 -11.62 0.99
C ALA A 16 5.08 -11.96 0.56
N ARG A 17 5.28 -13.04 -0.20
CA ARG A 17 6.60 -13.45 -0.72
C ARG A 17 7.28 -12.37 -1.56
N VAL A 18 6.52 -11.57 -2.31
CA VAL A 18 7.08 -10.54 -3.22
C VAL A 18 7.29 -9.21 -2.51
N PHE A 19 6.37 -8.84 -1.61
CA PHE A 19 6.30 -7.50 -1.05
C PHE A 19 6.78 -7.38 0.39
N THR A 20 7.22 -8.48 0.99
CA THR A 20 7.76 -8.51 2.35
C THR A 20 9.28 -8.69 2.30
N PRO A 21 10.06 -7.89 3.06
CA PRO A 21 11.51 -8.10 3.17
C PRO A 21 11.84 -9.51 3.69
N ASP A 22 13.07 -9.94 3.43
CA ASP A 22 13.64 -11.12 4.07
C ASP A 22 13.56 -10.98 5.61
N ASP A 23 13.33 -12.09 6.30
CA ASP A 23 13.14 -12.19 7.76
C ASP A 23 11.90 -11.47 8.33
N VAL A 24 10.98 -11.00 7.48
CA VAL A 24 9.69 -10.46 7.89
C VAL A 24 8.57 -11.35 7.35
N ASP A 25 7.69 -11.84 8.23
CA ASP A 25 6.65 -12.81 7.85
C ASP A 25 5.39 -12.19 7.24
N GLN A 26 5.17 -10.89 7.46
CA GLN A 26 3.92 -10.20 7.14
C GLN A 26 4.18 -8.90 6.37
N PRO A 27 3.47 -8.64 5.26
CA PRO A 27 3.65 -7.40 4.53
C PRO A 27 3.23 -6.21 5.38
N ARG A 28 4.04 -5.17 5.32
CA ARG A 28 3.85 -3.96 6.13
C ARG A 28 2.61 -3.16 5.71
N THR A 29 2.36 -3.04 4.41
CA THR A 29 1.23 -2.29 3.86
C THR A 29 0.81 -2.95 2.56
N CYS A 30 -0.50 -3.18 2.36
CA CYS A 30 -1.06 -3.72 1.12
C CYS A 30 -1.56 -2.56 0.22
N PRO A 31 -1.90 -2.81 -1.06
CA PRO A 31 -2.30 -1.73 -1.97
C PRO A 31 -3.67 -1.13 -1.63
N PHE A 32 -4.40 -1.72 -0.69
CA PHE A 32 -5.71 -1.28 -0.23
C PHE A 32 -5.68 -0.56 1.13
N CYS A 33 -4.49 -0.29 1.68
CA CYS A 33 -4.38 0.56 2.85
C CYS A 33 -4.65 2.03 2.44
N GLU A 34 -5.82 2.53 2.80
CA GLU A 34 -6.21 3.93 2.52
C GLU A 34 -5.48 4.92 3.44
N GLU A 35 -5.40 4.57 4.73
CA GLU A 35 -4.92 5.45 5.79
C GLU A 35 -3.51 5.12 6.29
N MET A 36 -2.91 4.03 5.82
CA MET A 36 -1.64 3.53 6.33
C MET A 36 -0.62 3.39 5.21
N ILE A 37 0.61 3.86 5.46
CA ILE A 37 1.71 3.72 4.51
C ILE A 37 2.99 3.23 5.16
N ARG A 38 3.78 2.54 4.33
CA ARG A 38 5.15 2.21 4.64
C ARG A 38 6.05 3.44 4.60
N ASP A 39 6.84 3.63 5.65
CA ASP A 39 7.91 4.64 5.72
C ASP A 39 9.21 3.97 6.15
N GLY A 40 10.09 3.69 5.18
CA GLY A 40 11.31 2.93 5.43
C GLY A 40 11.00 1.51 5.94
N ALA A 41 11.40 1.20 7.17
CA ALA A 41 11.13 -0.05 7.87
C ALA A 41 9.74 -0.10 8.51
N GLU A 42 9.16 1.06 8.83
CA GLU A 42 8.00 1.24 9.69
C GLU A 42 6.70 1.42 8.90
N VAL A 43 5.57 1.36 9.61
CA VAL A 43 4.24 1.74 9.11
C VAL A 43 3.76 2.97 9.87
N ARG A 44 3.22 3.95 9.16
CA ARG A 44 2.64 5.15 9.75
C ARG A 44 1.35 5.56 9.07
N GLU A 45 0.61 6.44 9.73
CA GLU A 45 -0.57 7.08 9.15
C GLU A 45 -0.21 7.92 7.90
N ALA A 46 -1.12 7.88 6.95
CA ALA A 46 -1.08 8.69 5.76
C ALA A 46 -1.32 10.16 6.11
N ARG A 47 -0.73 11.06 5.31
CA ARG A 47 -0.96 12.51 5.45
C ARG A 47 -2.13 12.99 4.58
N SER A 48 -2.74 12.08 3.83
CA SER A 48 -3.77 12.32 2.82
C SER A 48 -4.44 10.98 2.50
N HIS A 49 -5.74 10.98 2.22
CA HIS A 49 -6.45 9.78 1.74
C HIS A 49 -5.81 9.25 0.45
N ARG A 50 -5.61 7.94 0.40
CA ARG A 50 -4.99 7.24 -0.75
C ARG A 50 -5.96 6.18 -1.23
N GLY A 51 -6.91 6.61 -2.03
CA GLY A 51 -7.98 5.77 -2.57
C GLY A 51 -8.47 6.34 -3.88
N GLY A 52 -7.56 6.47 -4.85
CA GLY A 52 -7.99 6.62 -6.23
C GLY A 52 -8.30 5.22 -6.75
N ASP A 53 -9.56 4.95 -7.11
CA ASP A 53 -9.98 3.72 -7.79
C ASP A 53 -9.46 3.62 -9.23
N GLY A 54 -8.59 4.55 -9.65
CA GLY A 54 -8.09 4.67 -11.02
C GLY A 54 -9.16 5.10 -12.02
N SER A 55 -10.36 5.46 -11.57
CA SER A 55 -11.40 6.04 -12.44
C SER A 55 -11.12 7.51 -12.74
N ASP A 56 -10.36 8.19 -11.87
CA ASP A 56 -9.88 9.54 -12.12
C ASP A 56 -8.76 9.46 -13.17
N SER A 57 -9.14 9.68 -14.43
CA SER A 57 -8.18 9.75 -15.51
C SER A 57 -7.35 11.01 -15.29
N VAL A 58 -6.21 10.87 -14.59
CA VAL A 58 -5.15 11.89 -14.59
C VAL A 58 -4.58 11.89 -16.01
N ARG A 59 -5.32 12.46 -16.95
CA ARG A 59 -4.80 12.83 -18.26
C ARG A 59 -3.73 13.87 -17.96
N TYR A 60 -2.53 13.61 -18.42
CA TYR A 60 -1.51 14.64 -18.51
C TYR A 60 -2.08 15.78 -19.37
N GLU A 61 -2.36 16.91 -18.74
CA GLU A 61 -2.81 18.15 -19.38
C GLU A 61 -1.59 19.06 -19.57
N PRO A 62 -0.89 19.00 -20.71
CA PRO A 62 0.37 19.73 -20.92
C PRO A 62 0.23 21.24 -20.80
N GLU A 63 -0.98 21.78 -20.90
CA GLU A 63 -1.27 23.21 -20.79
C GLU A 63 -1.35 23.75 -19.35
N LYS A 64 -1.31 22.87 -18.33
CA LYS A 64 -1.35 23.26 -16.90
C LYS A 64 0.03 23.19 -16.21
N ALA A 65 1.10 22.94 -16.96
CA ALA A 65 2.47 22.84 -16.47
C ALA A 65 3.22 24.19 -16.49
#